data_AF-A0A9E3GAX0-F1
#
_entry.id   AF-A0A9E3GAX0-F1
#
_cell.length_a   1.000
_cell.length_b   1.000
_cell.length_c   1.000
_cell.angle_alpha   90.00
_cell.angle_beta   90.00
_cell.angle_gamma   90.00
#
_symmetry.space_group_name_H-M   'P 1'
#
loop_
_entity.id
_entity.type
_entity.pdbx_description
1 polymer ?
#
loop_
_entity_poly.entity_id
_entity_poly.type
_entity_poly.pdbx_seq_one_letter_code
_entity_poly.pdbx_strand_id
1 'polypeptide(L)' 'MSDASPIGCVGTLIVATRGDRGAGEVLLTVRGSKEAFLAWSDEPLPKGTEVLVVEVRGARTVVVEPWSHPTQIS' A
#
# COMPACT_ATOMS: atom_id res chain seq x y z
N MET A 1 21.82 0.54 -10.65
CA MET A 1 20.63 1.31 -10.23
C MET A 1 19.78 0.35 -9.42
N SER A 2 19.58 0.60 -8.12
CA SER A 2 18.83 -0.34 -7.28
C SER A 2 17.38 -0.42 -7.73
N ASP A 3 16.85 -1.64 -7.84
CA ASP A 3 15.40 -1.83 -7.89
C ASP A 3 14.82 -1.31 -6.58
N ALA A 4 14.17 -0.15 -6.64
CA ALA A 4 13.62 0.49 -5.46
C ALA A 4 12.38 -0.33 -5.08
N SER A 5 12.54 -1.18 -4.08
CA SER A 5 11.43 -1.93 -3.52
C SER A 5 10.39 -0.96 -2.96
N PRO A 6 9.09 -1.14 -3.22
CA PRO A 6 8.04 -0.33 -2.61
C PRO A 6 7.81 -0.66 -1.13
N ILE A 7 8.49 -1.68 -0.57
CA ILE A 7 8.41 -1.99 0.88
C ILE A 7 8.82 -0.77 1.69
N GLY A 8 8.00 -0.41 2.68
CA GLY A 8 8.17 0.78 3.51
C GLY A 8 7.55 2.05 2.93
N CYS A 9 7.06 2.05 1.69
CA CYS A 9 6.32 3.18 1.15
C CYS A 9 4.92 3.26 1.76
N VAL A 10 4.51 4.48 2.11
CA VAL A 10 3.12 4.80 2.44
C VAL A 10 2.41 5.27 1.18
N GLY A 11 1.15 4.86 1.02
CA GLY A 11 0.28 5.37 -0.04
C GLY A 11 -1.18 5.30 0.33
N THR A 12 -2.04 5.55 -0.65
CA THR A 12 -3.49 5.64 -0.43
C THR A 12 -4.23 4.65 -1.31
N LEU A 13 -5.17 3.91 -0.73
CA LEU A 13 -6.05 3.04 -1.50
C LEU A 13 -6.96 3.85 -2.42
N ILE A 14 -6.89 3.60 -3.72
CA ILE A 14 -7.78 4.18 -4.74
C ILE A 14 -8.92 3.23 -5.11
N VAL A 15 -8.77 1.94 -4.82
CA VAL A 15 -9.80 0.89 -4.82
C VAL A 15 -9.72 0.13 -3.50
N ALA A 16 -10.87 -0.08 -2.85
CA ALA A 16 -10.95 -0.81 -1.59
C ALA A 16 -10.43 -2.26 -1.73
N THR A 17 -9.70 -2.74 -0.73
CA THR A 17 -9.37 -4.17 -0.62
C THR A 17 -10.58 -4.93 -0.08
N ARG A 18 -10.57 -6.26 -0.25
CA ARG A 18 -11.63 -7.15 0.25
C ARG A 18 -11.09 -8.17 1.25
N GLY A 19 -9.96 -7.87 1.88
CA GLY A 19 -9.20 -8.81 2.69
C GLY A 19 -8.62 -9.93 1.81
N ASP A 20 -8.61 -11.14 2.34
CA ASP A 20 -8.27 -12.37 1.62
C ASP A 20 -9.19 -12.68 0.42
N ARG A 21 -10.37 -12.05 0.34
CA ARG A 21 -11.35 -12.25 -0.76
C ARG A 21 -11.03 -11.47 -2.03
N GLY A 22 -10.05 -10.57 -2.02
CA GLY A 22 -9.61 -9.92 -3.25
C GLY A 22 -8.85 -8.62 -3.07
N ALA A 23 -7.96 -8.37 -4.02
CA ALA A 23 -7.14 -7.16 -4.06
C ALA A 23 -7.97 -5.88 -4.27
N GLY A 24 -7.46 -4.81 -3.68
CA GLY A 24 -7.73 -3.43 -4.06
C GLY A 24 -6.60 -2.88 -4.90
N GLU A 25 -6.47 -1.55 -4.91
CA GLU A 25 -5.40 -0.85 -5.61
C GLU A 25 -4.90 0.32 -4.77
N VAL A 26 -3.59 0.41 -4.60
CA VAL A 26 -2.90 1.47 -3.85
C VAL A 26 -2.09 2.34 -4.80
N LEU A 27 -2.16 3.65 -4.61
CA LEU A 27 -1.29 4.61 -5.30
C LEU A 27 -0.07 4.91 -4.43
N LEU A 28 1.11 4.53 -4.89
CA LEU A 28 2.40 4.73 -4.22
C LEU A 28 3.22 5.80 -4.94
N THR A 29 4.07 6.52 -4.20
CA THR A 29 5.13 7.34 -4.80
C THR A 29 6.42 6.53 -4.80
N VAL A 30 6.86 6.08 -5.98
CA VAL A 30 8.11 5.33 -6.17
C VAL A 30 8.99 6.13 -7.11
N ARG A 31 10.23 6.42 -6.71
CA ARG A 31 11.21 7.19 -7.52
C ARG A 31 10.65 8.54 -8.04
N GLY A 32 9.85 9.21 -7.21
CA GLY A 32 9.25 10.50 -7.55
C GLY A 32 8.05 10.44 -8.52
N SER A 33 7.62 9.24 -8.92
CA SER A 33 6.44 9.04 -9.76
C SER A 33 5.32 8.33 -9.00
N LYS A 34 4.07 8.67 -9.31
CA LYS A 34 2.91 7.97 -8.76
C LYS A 34 2.60 6.73 -9.59
N GLU A 35 2.54 5.58 -8.94
CA GLU A 35 2.30 4.30 -9.57
C GLU A 35 1.23 3.52 -8.80
N ALA A 36 0.34 2.85 -9.53
CA ALA A 36 -0.73 2.06 -8.93
C ALA A 36 -0.34 0.57 -8.82
N PHE A 37 -0.53 -0.02 -7.65
CA PHE A 37 -0.20 -1.42 -7.36
C PHE A 37 -1.44 -2.16 -6.89
N LEU A 38 -1.56 -3.45 -7.25
CA LEU A 38 -2.56 -4.33 -6.65
C LEU A 38 -2.22 -4.51 -5.17
N ALA A 39 -3.19 -4.26 -4.31
CA ALA A 39 -3.00 -4.26 -2.86
C ALA A 39 -3.82 -5.37 -2.20
N TRP A 40 -3.14 -6.24 -1.45
CA TRP A 40 -3.75 -7.18 -0.52
C TRP A 40 -3.63 -6.68 0.90
N SER A 41 -4.61 -7.00 1.72
CA SER A 41 -4.61 -6.77 3.17
C SER A 41 -5.30 -7.96 3.84
N ASP A 42 -5.07 -8.16 5.13
CA ASP A 42 -5.72 -9.24 5.87
C ASP A 42 -7.23 -8.95 6.04
N GLU A 43 -7.56 -7.72 6.42
CA GLU A 43 -8.95 -7.24 6.55
C GLU A 43 -9.37 -6.31 5.41
N PRO A 44 -10.68 -6.19 5.08
CA PRO A 44 -11.14 -5.22 4.10
C PRO A 44 -10.83 -3.78 4.51
N LEU A 45 -10.18 -3.03 3.62
CA LEU A 45 -9.83 -1.62 3.82
C LEU A 45 -10.56 -0.74 2.79
N PRO A 46 -11.24 0.33 3.22
CA PRO A 46 -11.97 1.19 2.32
C PRO A 46 -11.04 2.03 1.42
N LYS A 47 -11.60 2.54 0.32
CA LYS A 47 -10.93 3.56 -0.49
C LYS A 47 -10.60 4.78 0.38
N GLY A 48 -9.42 5.35 0.19
CA GLY A 48 -8.93 6.52 0.92
C GLY A 48 -8.12 6.18 2.17
N THR A 49 -8.08 4.91 2.60
CA THR A 49 -7.20 4.49 3.69
C THR A 49 -5.74 4.68 3.31
N GLU A 50 -4.97 5.33 4.19
CA GLU A 50 -3.52 5.34 4.13
C GLU A 50 -2.97 3.99 4.58
N VAL A 51 -2.03 3.46 3.82
CA VAL A 51 -1.50 2.12 4.04
C VAL A 51 0.01 2.09 3.85
N LEU A 52 0.68 1.22 4.61
CA LEU A 52 2.10 0.93 4.53
C LEU A 52 2.31 -0.37 3.75
N VAL A 53 3.21 -0.38 2.77
CA VAL A 53 3.63 -1.61 2.10
C VAL A 53 4.56 -2.41 3.00
N VAL A 54 4.16 -3.63 3.35
CA VAL A 54 4.92 -4.55 4.22
C VAL A 54 5.57 -5.69 3.46
N GLU A 55 5.07 -6.03 2.27
CA GLU A 55 5.57 -7.14 1.45
C GLU A 55 5.33 -6.87 -0.05
N VAL A 56 6.15 -7.49 -0.91
CA VAL A 56 5.97 -7.54 -2.37
C VAL A 56 5.77 -8.99 -2.79
N ARG A 57 4.62 -9.28 -3.40
CA ARG A 57 4.25 -10.62 -3.90
C ARG A 57 4.57 -10.84 -5.39
N GLY A 58 4.93 -9.79 -6.11
CA GLY A 58 5.23 -9.82 -7.53
C GLY A 58 5.40 -8.42 -8.12
N ALA A 59 5.59 -8.32 -9.44
CA ALA A 59 6.03 -7.08 -10.09
C ALA A 59 5.15 -5.84 -9.83
N ARG A 60 3.84 -6.01 -9.61
CA ARG A 60 2.91 -4.91 -9.28
C ARG A 60 1.91 -5.28 -8.18
N THR A 61 2.30 -6.19 -7.29
CA THR A 61 1.41 -6.70 -6.23
C THR A 61 2.10 -6.58 -4.88
N VAL A 62 1.42 -5.92 -3.95
CA VAL A 62 1.91 -5.63 -2.60
C VAL A 62 0.94 -6.13 -1.54
N VAL A 63 1.46 -6.35 -0.34
CA VAL A 63 0.67 -6.49 0.88
C VAL A 63 0.78 -5.20 1.66
N VAL A 64 -0.34 -4.73 2.18
CA VAL A 64 -0.42 -3.45 2.87
C VAL A 64 -1.17 -3.58 4.19
N GLU A 65 -0.73 -2.80 5.16
CA GLU A 65 -1.37 -2.65 6.47
C GLU A 65 -1.87 -1.21 6.63
N PRO A 66 -2.95 -0.96 7.40
CA PRO A 66 -3.38 0.39 7.74
C PRO A 66 -2.24 1.19 8.38
N TRP A 67 -1.96 2.37 7.83
CA TRP A 67 -0.95 3.26 8.38
C TRP A 67 -1.60 4.29 9.30
N SER A 68 -1.42 4.12 10.61
CA SER A 68 -1.68 5.16 11.59
C SER A 68 -0.40 5.97 11.81
N HIS A 69 -0.42 7.27 11.52
CA HIS A 69 0.70 8.15 11.84
C HIS A 69 1.04 8.03 13.32
N PRO A 70 2.29 7.80 13.70
CA PRO A 70 2.67 7.95 15.10
C PRO A 70 2.38 9.40 15.48
N THR A 71 1.44 9.61 16.41
CA THR A 71 1.17 10.92 16.98
C THR A 71 2.50 11.52 17.40
N GLN A 72 2.87 12.66 16.81
CA GLN A 72 3.99 13.45 17.27
C GLN A 72 3.67 13.85 18.71
N ILE A 73 4.37 13.25 19.68
CA ILE A 73 4.33 13.70 21.05
C ILE A 73 5.04 15.06 21.02
N SER A 74 4.26 16.16 21.09
CA SER A 74 4.82 17.52 21.19
C SER A 74 5.46 17.74 22.54
#